data_AF-A0A3D4MFC7-F1
#
_entry.id   AF-A0A3D4MFC7-F1
#
_cell.length_a   1.000
_cell.length_b   1.000
_cell.length_c   1.000
_cell.angle_alpha   90.00
_cell.angle_beta   90.00
_cell.angle_gamma   90.00
#
_symmetry.space_group_name_H-M   'P 1'
#
loop_
_entity.id
_entity.type
_entity.pdbx_description
1 polymer ?
#
loop_
_entity_poly.entity_id
_entity_poly.type
_entity_poly.pdbx_seq_one_letter_code
_entity_poly.pdbx_strand_id
1 'polypeptide(L)'
;MLAFMAKKPNLTRGLAQKARAVRISPARKMKGRMLLALYKLMMQASTPLLDAYLQKRLRAGKEDAARTHERRGRPLLARPAGALLWFHAASVGESLSLLALVVRVRRDYPQAAVMVTTGTVTSAALMASRLPDGAFHQYIPVDHPKWVASFLDHWKPDAAFWAESELWPNMLSALRARGIPAVLLNARMSQESFLRWRYARGTIGQMLGAFGLCLAQNAAEAARLGALGAGDVRVSANLKYAALPLPCDENVLSALRGDAGGRPLLLWASTHAGEEERAFALHKKLAAAHAGLVSVI
;
A
#
# COMPACT_ATOMS: atom_id res chain seq x y z
N MET A 1 4.30 15.39 7.40
CA MET A 1 2.86 15.02 7.47
C MET A 1 2.01 16.14 8.04
N LEU A 2 2.33 16.76 9.19
CA LEU A 2 1.64 17.99 9.64
C LEU A 2 1.74 19.18 8.68
N ALA A 3 2.88 19.36 7.98
CA ALA A 3 2.99 20.40 6.96
C ALA A 3 1.98 20.22 5.78
N PHE A 4 1.47 19.01 5.60
CA PHE A 4 0.41 18.67 4.63
C PHE A 4 -0.99 18.92 5.22
N MET A 5 -1.19 18.73 6.53
CA MET A 5 -2.49 18.90 7.21
C MET A 5 -2.75 20.35 7.69
N ALA A 6 -1.72 21.13 8.02
CA ALA A 6 -1.84 22.46 8.60
C ALA A 6 -2.07 23.60 7.58
N LYS A 7 -2.08 23.32 6.27
CA LYS A 7 -2.19 24.35 5.21
C LYS A 7 -3.45 24.20 4.37
N LYS A 8 -4.63 24.30 4.99
CA LYS A 8 -5.92 24.27 4.25
C LYS A 8 -6.16 25.46 3.28
N PRO A 9 -5.48 26.64 3.33
CA PRO A 9 -5.62 27.65 2.27
C PRO A 9 -4.37 27.97 1.41
N ASN A 10 -3.14 27.63 1.83
CA ASN A 10 -1.90 28.19 1.25
C ASN A 10 -0.94 27.18 0.59
N LEU A 11 -1.41 25.98 0.24
CA LEU A 11 -0.58 24.93 -0.39
C LEU A 11 -0.27 25.16 -1.89
N THR A 12 -0.68 26.30 -2.47
CA THR A 12 -0.46 26.61 -3.89
C THR A 12 0.82 27.38 -4.20
N ARG A 13 1.58 27.90 -3.21
CA ARG A 13 2.60 28.94 -3.49
C ARG A 13 4.04 28.71 -3.03
N GLY A 14 4.42 27.57 -2.47
CA GLY A 14 5.84 27.29 -2.21
C GLY A 14 6.12 25.81 -2.19
N LEU A 15 7.05 25.38 -3.07
CA LEU A 15 7.71 24.06 -3.20
C LEU A 15 7.81 23.65 -4.68
N ALA A 16 8.50 24.46 -5.48
CA ALA A 16 8.76 24.20 -6.88
C ALA A 16 10.23 23.77 -7.10
N GLN A 17 10.50 22.46 -7.01
CA GLN A 17 11.24 21.83 -8.10
C GLN A 17 10.17 21.23 -9.01
N LYS A 18 9.63 22.06 -9.91
CA LYS A 18 8.63 21.62 -10.89
C LYS A 18 9.32 20.67 -11.86
N ALA A 19 9.19 19.36 -11.64
CA ALA A 19 9.07 18.47 -12.79
C ALA A 19 7.88 19.02 -13.60
N ARG A 20 8.14 19.56 -14.79
CA ARG A 20 7.12 20.19 -15.61
C ARG A 20 6.14 19.08 -16.01
N ALA A 21 5.05 18.92 -15.27
CA ALA A 21 4.06 17.87 -15.52
C ALA A 21 3.69 17.90 -17.00
N VAL A 22 3.84 16.75 -17.67
CA VAL A 22 3.64 16.67 -19.12
C VAL A 22 2.19 17.08 -19.43
N ARG A 23 2.03 18.10 -20.27
CA ARG A 23 0.71 18.64 -20.60
C ARG A 23 -0.06 17.62 -21.44
N ILE A 24 -0.96 16.88 -20.81
CA ILE A 24 -1.86 15.96 -21.50
C ILE A 24 -2.86 16.79 -22.32
N SER A 25 -2.97 16.51 -23.63
CA SER A 25 -3.87 17.23 -24.54
C SER A 25 -5.34 17.13 -24.12
N PRO A 26 -6.19 18.14 -24.41
CA PRO A 26 -7.62 18.12 -24.07
C PRO A 26 -8.34 16.88 -24.60
N ALA A 27 -8.07 16.48 -25.85
CA ALA A 27 -8.64 15.29 -26.46
C ALA A 27 -8.28 14.00 -25.71
N ARG A 28 -7.02 13.86 -25.26
CA ARG A 28 -6.59 12.70 -24.45
C ARG A 28 -7.26 12.71 -23.07
N LYS A 29 -7.41 13.88 -22.43
CA LYS A 29 -8.13 14.00 -21.16
C LYS A 29 -9.60 13.58 -21.31
N MET A 30 -10.27 14.02 -22.38
CA MET A 30 -11.66 13.65 -22.67
C MET A 30 -11.80 12.14 -22.90
N LYS A 31 -10.96 11.54 -23.75
CA LYS A 31 -10.94 10.07 -23.93
C LYS A 31 -10.71 9.33 -22.61
N GLY A 32 -9.79 9.81 -21.78
CA GLY A 32 -9.56 9.25 -20.45
C GLY A 32 -10.80 9.33 -19.55
N ARG A 33 -11.54 10.45 -19.57
CA ARG A 33 -12.78 10.60 -18.81
C ARG A 33 -13.85 9.61 -19.28
N MET A 34 -13.98 9.43 -20.59
CA MET A 34 -14.91 8.46 -21.17
C MET A 34 -14.56 7.03 -20.76
N LEU A 35 -13.27 6.66 -20.78
CA LEU A 35 -12.82 5.34 -20.32
C LEU A 35 -13.09 5.10 -18.83
N LEU A 36 -12.88 6.11 -17.98
CA LEU A 36 -13.22 6.03 -16.55
C LEU A 36 -14.74 5.93 -16.33
N ALA A 37 -15.54 6.65 -17.11
CA ALA A 37 -17.00 6.56 -17.06
C ALA A 37 -17.51 5.19 -17.52
N LEU A 38 -16.93 4.64 -18.59
CA LEU A 38 -17.21 3.28 -19.05
C LEU A 38 -16.84 2.25 -17.99
N TYR A 39 -15.66 2.35 -17.39
CA TYR A 39 -15.25 1.50 -16.27
C TYR A 39 -16.24 1.57 -15.10
N LYS A 40 -16.68 2.78 -14.72
CA LYS A 40 -17.70 2.99 -13.69
C LYS A 40 -19.02 2.29 -14.02
N LEU A 41 -19.51 2.44 -15.25
CA LEU A 41 -20.75 1.80 -15.73
C LEU A 41 -20.62 0.27 -15.73
N MET A 42 -19.52 -0.27 -16.24
CA MET A 42 -19.24 -1.70 -16.23
C MET A 42 -19.21 -2.26 -14.81
N MET A 43 -18.56 -1.55 -13.88
CA MET A 43 -18.55 -1.96 -12.48
C MET A 43 -19.95 -1.89 -11.86
N GLN A 44 -20.78 -0.89 -12.18
CA GLN A 44 -22.17 -0.85 -11.70
C GLN A 44 -23.00 -2.05 -12.19
N ALA A 45 -22.86 -2.41 -13.46
CA ALA A 45 -23.56 -3.54 -14.05
C ALA A 45 -23.06 -4.90 -13.54
N SER A 46 -21.82 -5.00 -13.05
CA SER A 46 -21.21 -6.26 -12.62
C SER A 46 -21.57 -6.72 -11.21
N THR A 47 -22.50 -6.04 -10.51
CA THR A 47 -22.91 -6.38 -9.13
C THR A 47 -23.15 -7.89 -8.90
N PRO A 48 -24.01 -8.61 -9.64
CA PRO A 48 -24.25 -10.05 -9.40
C PRO A 48 -23.00 -10.91 -9.65
N LEU A 49 -22.17 -10.54 -10.62
CA LEU A 49 -20.91 -11.23 -10.90
C LEU A 49 -19.89 -11.02 -9.78
N LEU A 50 -19.81 -9.81 -9.23
CA LEU A 50 -18.95 -9.50 -8.10
C LEU A 50 -19.40 -10.23 -6.84
N ASP A 51 -20.70 -10.35 -6.60
CA ASP A 51 -21.23 -11.14 -5.48
C ASP A 51 -20.89 -12.63 -5.64
N ALA A 52 -21.10 -13.20 -6.83
CA ALA A 52 -20.69 -14.59 -7.11
C ALA A 52 -19.17 -14.79 -6.97
N TYR A 53 -18.36 -13.83 -7.39
CA TYR A 53 -16.91 -13.85 -7.23
C TYR A 53 -16.48 -13.81 -5.77
N LEU A 54 -17.07 -12.93 -4.95
CA LEU A 54 -16.81 -12.86 -3.51
C LEU A 54 -17.22 -14.16 -2.81
N GLN A 55 -18.35 -14.77 -3.18
CA GLN A 55 -18.77 -16.08 -2.66
C GLN A 55 -17.79 -17.20 -3.05
N LYS A 56 -17.32 -17.22 -4.30
CA LYS A 56 -16.29 -18.17 -4.74
C LYS A 56 -14.99 -18.00 -3.92
N ARG A 57 -14.55 -16.77 -3.70
CA ARG A 57 -13.35 -16.49 -2.88
C ARG A 57 -13.54 -16.89 -1.42
N LEU A 58 -14.72 -16.65 -0.86
CA LEU A 58 -15.07 -17.08 0.48
C LEU A 58 -14.96 -18.60 0.64
N ARG A 59 -15.55 -19.37 -0.29
CA ARG A 59 -15.43 -20.84 -0.31
C ARG A 59 -13.98 -21.33 -0.43
N ALA A 60 -13.11 -20.54 -1.06
CA ALA A 60 -11.69 -20.83 -1.19
C ALA A 60 -10.83 -20.32 -0.02
N GLY A 61 -11.43 -19.82 1.07
CA GLY A 61 -10.72 -19.27 2.23
C GLY A 61 -9.99 -17.94 1.97
N LYS A 62 -10.32 -17.24 0.88
CA LYS A 62 -9.67 -15.98 0.47
C LYS A 62 -10.44 -14.72 0.89
N GLU A 63 -11.50 -14.88 1.67
CA GLU A 63 -12.28 -13.82 2.30
C GLU A 63 -12.64 -14.25 3.73
N ASP A 64 -12.88 -13.28 4.60
CA ASP A 64 -13.35 -13.49 5.96
C ASP A 64 -14.89 -13.52 5.97
N ALA A 65 -15.48 -14.67 6.36
CA ALA A 65 -16.92 -14.89 6.37
C ALA A 65 -17.67 -13.83 7.18
N ALA A 66 -17.16 -13.47 8.36
CA ALA A 66 -17.77 -12.50 9.25
C ALA A 66 -17.69 -11.08 8.68
N ARG A 67 -16.68 -10.79 7.85
CA ARG A 67 -16.36 -9.44 7.37
C ARG A 67 -16.61 -9.21 5.88
N THR A 68 -17.27 -10.13 5.17
CA THR A 68 -17.57 -9.98 3.73
C THR A 68 -18.37 -8.72 3.39
N HIS A 69 -19.20 -8.23 4.32
CA HIS A 69 -19.98 -6.99 4.19
C HIS A 69 -19.08 -5.75 4.01
N GLU A 70 -17.86 -5.76 4.57
CA GLU A 70 -16.86 -4.71 4.39
C GLU A 70 -16.39 -4.57 2.94
N ARG A 71 -16.32 -5.69 2.19
CA ARG A 71 -15.97 -5.70 0.75
C ARG A 71 -17.01 -4.98 -0.10
N ARG A 72 -18.23 -4.79 0.44
CA ARG A 72 -19.33 -4.01 -0.15
C ARG A 72 -19.40 -2.57 0.40
N GLY A 73 -18.39 -2.13 1.13
CA GLY A 73 -18.31 -0.79 1.70
C GLY A 73 -19.30 -0.55 2.83
N ARG A 74 -19.72 -1.61 3.51
CA ARG A 74 -20.60 -1.55 4.68
C ARG A 74 -19.76 -1.90 5.90
N PRO A 75 -19.04 -0.95 6.53
CA PRO A 75 -18.37 -1.21 7.80
C PRO A 75 -19.39 -1.32 8.94
N LEU A 76 -19.12 -2.16 9.94
CA LEU A 76 -19.92 -2.21 11.18
C LEU A 76 -19.33 -1.39 12.32
N LEU A 77 -18.02 -1.09 12.25
CA LEU A 77 -17.35 -0.25 13.23
C LEU A 77 -17.79 1.21 13.08
N ALA A 78 -18.11 1.87 14.19
CA ALA A 78 -18.38 3.30 14.19
C ALA A 78 -17.12 4.09 13.80
N ARG A 79 -17.29 5.18 13.05
CA ARG A 79 -16.19 6.12 12.76
C ARG A 79 -15.70 6.74 14.08
N PRO A 80 -14.41 6.63 14.44
CA PRO A 80 -13.86 7.32 15.61
C PRO A 80 -14.10 8.84 15.55
N ALA A 81 -14.23 9.46 16.71
CA ALA A 81 -14.28 10.92 16.81
C ALA A 81 -12.94 11.55 16.38
N GLY A 82 -13.00 12.78 15.90
CA GLY A 82 -11.81 13.54 15.50
C GLY A 82 -11.27 13.17 14.12
N ALA A 83 -9.96 13.38 13.95
CA ALA A 83 -9.25 13.22 12.68
C ALA A 83 -9.01 11.74 12.37
N LEU A 84 -9.28 11.32 11.13
CA LEU A 84 -9.07 9.97 10.66
C LEU A 84 -8.10 9.95 9.48
N LEU A 85 -6.93 9.33 9.69
CA LEU A 85 -5.94 9.12 8.64
C LEU A 85 -6.11 7.72 8.06
N TRP A 86 -6.25 7.64 6.74
CA TRP A 86 -6.45 6.37 6.07
C TRP A 86 -5.21 5.92 5.31
N PHE A 87 -4.69 4.75 5.64
CA PHE A 87 -3.58 4.09 4.97
C PHE A 87 -4.06 2.85 4.22
N HIS A 88 -3.63 2.66 2.98
CA HIS A 88 -4.03 1.51 2.15
C HIS A 88 -2.83 0.75 1.60
N ALA A 89 -2.83 -0.57 1.79
CA ALA A 89 -1.89 -1.53 1.22
C ALA A 89 -2.64 -2.75 0.64
N ALA A 90 -2.31 -3.17 -0.57
CA ALA A 90 -2.97 -4.31 -1.21
C ALA A 90 -2.30 -5.65 -0.88
N SER A 91 -1.01 -5.64 -0.53
CA SER A 91 -0.23 -6.84 -0.24
C SER A 91 0.35 -6.88 1.17
N VAL A 92 0.86 -8.05 1.58
CA VAL A 92 1.53 -8.24 2.88
C VAL A 92 2.80 -7.38 2.99
N GLY A 93 3.62 -7.33 1.94
CA GLY A 93 4.86 -6.54 1.94
C GLY A 93 4.61 -5.04 2.03
N GLU A 94 3.58 -4.54 1.34
CA GLU A 94 3.14 -3.15 1.47
C GLU A 94 2.58 -2.87 2.87
N SER A 95 1.81 -3.81 3.43
CA SER A 95 1.23 -3.67 4.77
C SER A 95 2.32 -3.57 5.84
N LEU A 96 3.38 -4.37 5.75
CA LEU A 96 4.55 -4.28 6.62
C LEU A 96 5.29 -2.94 6.49
N SER A 97 5.43 -2.45 5.26
CA SER A 97 6.06 -1.16 5.00
C SER A 97 5.24 0.00 5.61
N LEU A 98 3.92 -0.04 5.46
CA LEU A 98 3.03 0.97 6.05
C LEU A 98 2.98 0.88 7.57
N LEU A 99 3.11 -0.30 8.17
CA LEU A 99 3.03 -0.47 9.61
C LEU A 99 4.04 0.40 10.36
N ALA A 100 5.30 0.45 9.89
CA ALA A 100 6.32 1.31 10.49
C ALA A 100 5.93 2.80 10.45
N LEU A 101 5.32 3.23 9.35
CA LEU A 101 4.80 4.59 9.21
C LEU A 101 3.61 4.82 10.13
N VAL A 102 2.67 3.89 10.22
CA VAL A 102 1.51 3.96 11.11
C VAL A 102 1.93 4.09 12.57
N VAL A 103 2.92 3.32 13.02
CA VAL A 103 3.49 3.43 14.37
C VAL A 103 4.08 4.83 14.61
N ARG A 104 4.88 5.35 13.67
CA ARG A 104 5.42 6.71 13.77
C ARG A 104 4.32 7.76 13.84
N VAL A 105 3.28 7.61 13.01
CA VAL A 105 2.16 8.55 12.93
C VAL A 105 1.33 8.53 14.20
N ARG A 106 1.07 7.37 14.79
CA ARG A 106 0.35 7.25 16.06
C ARG A 106 1.13 7.83 17.23
N ARG A 107 2.47 7.71 17.22
CA ARG A 107 3.33 8.38 18.20
C ARG A 107 3.29 9.90 18.05
N ASP A 108 3.44 10.40 16.83
CA ASP A 108 3.57 11.84 16.58
C ASP A 108 2.20 12.56 16.63
N TYR A 109 1.10 11.84 16.41
CA TYR A 109 -0.28 12.34 16.37
C TYR A 109 -1.23 11.45 17.18
N PRO A 110 -1.04 11.35 18.51
CA PRO A 110 -1.80 10.45 19.37
C PRO A 110 -3.33 10.70 19.34
N GLN A 111 -3.77 11.91 19.00
CA GLN A 111 -5.16 12.32 18.86
C GLN A 111 -5.84 11.90 17.54
N ALA A 112 -5.08 11.50 16.51
CA ALA A 112 -5.63 11.11 15.22
C ALA A 112 -5.82 9.59 15.14
N ALA A 113 -7.04 9.14 14.85
CA ALA A 113 -7.29 7.74 14.57
C ALA A 113 -6.64 7.35 13.24
N VAL A 114 -6.16 6.11 13.14
CA VAL A 114 -5.59 5.56 11.91
C VAL A 114 -6.38 4.35 11.44
N MET A 115 -6.95 4.44 10.25
CA MET A 115 -7.55 3.29 9.58
C MET A 115 -6.55 2.71 8.59
N VAL A 116 -6.28 1.41 8.69
CA VAL A 116 -5.48 0.68 7.69
C VAL A 116 -6.39 -0.26 6.91
N THR A 117 -6.39 -0.15 5.58
CA THR A 117 -7.16 -1.05 4.72
C THR A 117 -6.31 -1.97 3.88
N THR A 118 -6.73 -3.22 3.83
CA THR A 118 -6.12 -4.26 3.00
C THR A 118 -7.17 -5.10 2.28
N GLY A 119 -6.76 -5.88 1.29
CA GLY A 119 -7.66 -6.70 0.46
C GLY A 119 -7.51 -8.21 0.65
N THR A 120 -6.61 -8.67 1.52
CA THR A 120 -6.32 -10.10 1.71
C THR A 120 -6.48 -10.50 3.18
N VAL A 121 -6.92 -11.74 3.41
CA VAL A 121 -7.04 -12.31 4.77
C VAL A 121 -5.71 -12.35 5.51
N THR A 122 -4.61 -12.62 4.79
CA THR A 122 -3.25 -12.64 5.35
C THR A 122 -2.81 -11.26 5.83
N SER A 123 -3.01 -10.22 5.01
CA SER A 123 -2.73 -8.84 5.42
C SER A 123 -3.62 -8.40 6.58
N ALA A 124 -4.90 -8.80 6.60
CA ALA A 124 -5.81 -8.47 7.69
C ALA A 124 -5.38 -9.10 9.02
N ALA A 125 -5.00 -10.39 9.03
CA ALA A 125 -4.49 -11.07 10.21
C ALA A 125 -3.19 -10.43 10.73
N LEU A 126 -2.30 -10.04 9.82
CA LEU A 126 -1.10 -9.29 10.15
C LEU A 126 -1.43 -7.94 10.79
N MET A 127 -2.39 -7.19 10.25
CA MET A 127 -2.78 -5.88 10.82
C MET A 127 -3.48 -6.04 12.16
N ALA A 128 -4.35 -7.04 12.32
CA ALA A 128 -5.05 -7.30 13.58
C ALA A 128 -4.10 -7.56 14.76
N SER A 129 -2.94 -8.17 14.50
CA SER A 129 -1.96 -8.50 15.54
C SER A 129 -0.91 -7.41 15.78
N ARG A 130 -0.76 -6.42 14.88
CA ARG A 130 0.39 -5.50 14.92
C ARG A 130 0.06 -4.02 14.93
N LEU A 131 -1.19 -3.64 14.65
CA LEU A 131 -1.56 -2.23 14.69
C LEU A 131 -1.47 -1.70 16.13
N PRO A 132 -0.88 -0.51 16.33
CA PRO A 132 -0.79 0.12 17.65
C PRO A 132 -2.15 0.69 18.09
N ASP A 133 -2.27 1.02 19.37
CA ASP A 133 -3.47 1.65 19.92
C ASP A 133 -3.88 2.92 19.16
N GLY A 134 -5.20 3.04 18.92
CA GLY A 134 -5.78 4.10 18.11
C GLY A 134 -5.62 3.88 16.59
N ALA A 135 -5.08 2.74 16.16
CA ALA A 135 -5.16 2.26 14.79
C ALA A 135 -6.05 1.00 14.69
N PHE A 136 -6.76 0.84 13.57
CA PHE A 136 -7.63 -0.32 13.36
C PHE A 136 -7.63 -0.76 11.89
N HIS A 137 -7.95 -2.04 11.67
CA HIS A 137 -8.04 -2.62 10.33
C HIS A 137 -9.47 -2.67 9.80
N GLN A 138 -9.62 -2.31 8.53
CA GLN A 138 -10.87 -2.38 7.77
C GLN A 138 -10.60 -2.96 6.38
N TYR A 139 -11.35 -3.95 5.90
CA TYR A 139 -11.18 -4.39 4.52
C TYR A 139 -11.55 -3.27 3.55
N ILE A 140 -10.72 -3.08 2.52
CA ILE A 140 -11.03 -2.18 1.41
C ILE A 140 -12.30 -2.70 0.70
N PRO A 141 -13.26 -1.85 0.28
CA PRO A 141 -14.33 -2.31 -0.60
C PRO A 141 -13.76 -2.70 -1.97
N VAL A 142 -14.44 -3.58 -2.70
CA VAL A 142 -14.18 -3.73 -4.14
C VAL A 142 -14.44 -2.38 -4.82
N ASP A 143 -13.74 -2.08 -5.92
CA ASP A 143 -13.83 -0.80 -6.67
C ASP A 143 -15.17 -0.59 -7.40
N HIS A 144 -16.26 -1.05 -6.81
CA HIS A 144 -17.63 -0.82 -7.23
C HIS A 144 -18.10 0.56 -6.74
N PRO A 145 -18.62 1.44 -7.61
CA PRO A 145 -18.82 2.84 -7.24
C PRO A 145 -19.84 3.06 -6.12
N LYS A 146 -20.86 2.20 -5.97
CA LYS A 146 -21.79 2.30 -4.82
C LYS A 146 -21.13 1.88 -3.51
N TRP A 147 -20.24 0.89 -3.56
CA TRP A 147 -19.57 0.34 -2.38
C TRP A 147 -18.45 1.28 -1.91
N VAL A 148 -17.69 1.83 -2.86
CA VAL A 148 -16.74 2.91 -2.65
C VAL A 148 -17.43 4.14 -2.04
N ALA A 149 -18.59 4.54 -2.58
CA ALA A 149 -19.34 5.67 -2.02
C ALA A 149 -19.76 5.40 -0.57
N SER A 150 -20.42 4.27 -0.30
CA SER A 150 -20.81 3.84 1.05
C SER A 150 -19.63 3.85 2.03
N PHE A 151 -18.48 3.32 1.61
CA PHE A 151 -17.27 3.31 2.42
C PHE A 151 -16.79 4.72 2.78
N LEU A 152 -16.69 5.62 1.80
CA LEU A 152 -16.21 6.98 2.03
C LEU A 152 -17.22 7.85 2.78
N ASP A 153 -18.52 7.61 2.57
CA ASP A 153 -19.59 8.33 3.24
C ASP A 153 -19.69 7.95 4.72
N HIS A 154 -19.32 6.71 5.08
CA HIS A 154 -19.18 6.29 6.47
C HIS A 154 -17.90 6.83 7.12
N TRP A 155 -16.74 6.55 6.52
CA TRP A 155 -15.45 6.81 7.18
C TRP A 155 -15.01 8.28 7.13
N LYS A 156 -15.35 9.01 6.06
CA LYS A 156 -14.98 10.43 5.87
C LYS A 156 -13.54 10.75 6.33
N PRO A 157 -12.52 10.10 5.74
CA PRO A 157 -11.14 10.29 6.16
C PRO A 157 -10.65 11.70 5.85
N ASP A 158 -9.81 12.25 6.71
CA ASP A 158 -9.21 13.58 6.56
C ASP A 158 -8.04 13.59 5.57
N ALA A 159 -7.38 12.44 5.41
CA ALA A 159 -6.35 12.22 4.40
C ALA A 159 -6.22 10.73 4.07
N ALA A 160 -5.80 10.44 2.84
CA ALA A 160 -5.55 9.09 2.35
C ALA A 160 -4.07 8.91 1.94
N PHE A 161 -3.50 7.75 2.28
CA PHE A 161 -2.12 7.38 2.01
C PHE A 161 -2.11 6.02 1.32
N TRP A 162 -1.72 6.00 0.06
CA TRP A 162 -1.74 4.80 -0.79
C TRP A 162 -0.34 4.24 -0.95
N ALA A 163 -0.14 2.93 -0.73
CA ALA A 163 1.16 2.31 -1.00
C ALA A 163 1.31 1.89 -2.47
N GLU A 164 2.50 2.14 -3.02
CA GLU A 164 3.02 1.62 -4.29
C GLU A 164 2.19 1.97 -5.55
N SER A 165 1.59 0.97 -6.23
CA SER A 165 1.07 1.11 -7.60
C SER A 165 -0.39 0.68 -7.79
N GLU A 166 -1.16 0.61 -6.71
CA GLU A 166 -2.53 0.12 -6.74
C GLU A 166 -3.51 1.25 -7.06
N LEU A 167 -3.68 1.52 -8.36
CA LEU A 167 -4.48 2.62 -8.87
C LEU A 167 -5.90 2.17 -9.21
N TRP A 168 -6.86 2.50 -8.33
CA TRP A 168 -8.24 2.01 -8.40
C TRP A 168 -9.16 3.13 -8.93
N PRO A 169 -9.69 3.03 -10.17
CA PRO A 169 -10.34 4.15 -10.85
C PRO A 169 -11.51 4.79 -10.08
N ASN A 170 -12.44 3.99 -9.55
CA ASN A 170 -13.62 4.53 -8.87
C ASN A 170 -13.22 5.11 -7.51
N MET A 171 -12.34 4.46 -6.77
CA MET A 171 -11.80 4.94 -5.49
C MET A 171 -11.08 6.28 -5.64
N LEU A 172 -10.11 6.37 -6.55
CA LEU A 172 -9.33 7.60 -6.76
C LEU A 172 -10.20 8.75 -7.29
N SER A 173 -11.15 8.44 -8.17
CA SER A 173 -12.13 9.42 -8.64
C SER A 173 -13.03 9.91 -7.49
N ALA A 174 -13.43 9.01 -6.59
CA ALA A 174 -14.29 9.31 -5.45
C ALA A 174 -13.58 10.11 -4.35
N LEU A 175 -12.29 9.83 -4.09
CA LEU A 175 -11.42 10.64 -3.22
C LEU A 175 -11.33 12.08 -3.74
N ARG A 176 -11.01 12.22 -5.02
CA ARG A 176 -10.89 13.54 -5.66
C ARG A 176 -12.21 14.30 -5.66
N ALA A 177 -13.32 13.64 -5.97
CA ALA A 177 -14.64 14.27 -5.99
C ALA A 177 -15.09 14.78 -4.61
N ARG A 178 -14.66 14.11 -3.54
CA ARG A 178 -14.91 14.53 -2.14
C ARG A 178 -13.87 15.52 -1.60
N GLY A 179 -12.85 15.88 -2.39
CA GLY A 179 -11.77 16.75 -1.94
C GLY A 179 -10.89 16.15 -0.84
N ILE A 180 -10.88 14.82 -0.69
CA ILE A 180 -10.04 14.14 0.31
C ILE A 180 -8.60 14.15 -0.20
N PRO A 181 -7.66 14.77 0.54
CA PRO A 181 -6.27 14.86 0.10
C PRO A 181 -5.62 13.47 0.15
N ALA A 182 -5.00 13.07 -0.96
CA ALA A 182 -4.35 11.77 -1.08
C ALA A 182 -2.86 11.90 -1.41
N VAL A 183 -2.05 10.99 -0.86
CA VAL A 183 -0.62 10.85 -1.12
C VAL A 183 -0.31 9.44 -1.60
N LEU A 184 0.46 9.32 -2.69
CA LEU A 184 0.99 8.04 -3.14
C LEU A 184 2.38 7.83 -2.52
N LEU A 185 2.47 6.90 -1.57
CA LEU A 185 3.67 6.52 -0.84
C LEU A 185 4.44 5.42 -1.57
N ASN A 186 5.77 5.48 -1.51
CA ASN A 186 6.64 4.48 -2.11
C ASN A 186 6.29 4.18 -3.58
N ALA A 187 5.89 5.20 -4.31
CA ALA A 187 5.27 5.12 -5.62
C ALA A 187 6.19 4.40 -6.61
N ARG A 188 5.62 3.41 -7.30
CA ARG A 188 6.28 2.61 -8.33
C ARG A 188 5.51 2.69 -9.65
N MET A 189 6.24 2.65 -10.72
CA MET A 189 5.88 2.72 -12.13
C MET A 189 7.03 2.06 -12.92
N SER A 190 7.00 0.73 -12.98
CA SER A 190 7.99 -0.05 -13.73
C SER A 190 8.04 0.37 -15.20
N GLN A 191 9.10 0.02 -15.91
CA GLN A 191 9.24 0.35 -17.33
C GLN A 191 8.10 -0.25 -18.16
N GLU A 192 7.73 -1.50 -17.90
CA GLU A 192 6.65 -2.21 -18.59
C GLU A 192 5.30 -1.53 -18.34
N SER A 193 5.04 -1.18 -17.08
CA SER A 193 3.82 -0.47 -16.67
C SER A 193 3.74 0.91 -17.32
N PHE A 194 4.86 1.64 -17.35
CA PHE A 194 4.96 2.94 -18.02
C PHE A 194 4.65 2.84 -19.52
N LEU A 195 5.24 1.87 -20.21
CA LEU A 195 5.03 1.66 -21.65
C LEU A 195 3.56 1.37 -21.96
N ARG A 196 2.88 0.56 -21.14
CA ARG A 196 1.44 0.29 -21.26
C ARG A 196 0.60 1.55 -21.00
N TRP A 197 0.87 2.24 -19.90
CA TRP A 197 0.12 3.45 -19.53
C TRP A 197 0.34 4.61 -20.49
N ARG A 198 1.43 4.59 -21.26
CA ARG A 198 1.71 5.57 -22.32
C ARG A 198 0.58 5.67 -23.35
N TYR A 199 -0.09 4.56 -23.66
CA TYR A 199 -1.21 4.50 -24.60
C TYR A 199 -2.52 5.04 -24.00
N ALA A 200 -2.69 4.91 -22.68
CA ALA A 200 -3.86 5.39 -21.94
C ALA A 200 -3.54 6.60 -21.05
N ARG A 201 -2.63 7.50 -21.51
CA ARG A 201 -2.13 8.66 -20.75
C ARG A 201 -3.23 9.53 -20.13
N GLY A 202 -4.34 9.71 -20.83
CA GLY A 202 -5.48 10.47 -20.31
C GLY A 202 -6.17 9.85 -19.10
N THR A 203 -6.18 8.51 -19.02
CA THR A 203 -6.77 7.75 -17.91
C THR A 203 -5.85 7.77 -16.70
N ILE A 204 -4.61 7.33 -16.88
CA ILE A 204 -3.60 7.31 -15.80
C ILE A 204 -3.31 8.69 -15.25
N GLY A 205 -3.24 9.73 -16.09
CA GLY A 205 -3.02 11.10 -15.63
C GLY A 205 -4.18 11.62 -14.77
N GLN A 206 -5.41 11.13 -14.98
CA GLN A 206 -6.53 11.47 -14.11
C GLN A 206 -6.48 10.73 -12.78
N MET A 207 -6.07 9.45 -12.80
CA MET A 207 -5.89 8.64 -11.60
C MET A 207 -4.76 9.19 -10.74
N LEU A 208 -3.59 9.46 -11.35
CA LEU A 208 -2.45 10.10 -10.67
C LEU A 208 -2.80 11.52 -10.19
N GLY A 209 -3.66 12.23 -10.92
CA GLY A 209 -4.17 13.54 -10.51
C GLY A 209 -5.11 13.52 -9.31
N ALA A 210 -5.46 12.36 -8.75
CA ALA A 210 -6.11 12.26 -7.45
C ALA A 210 -5.12 12.46 -6.29
N PHE A 211 -3.83 12.25 -6.52
CA PHE A 211 -2.80 12.46 -5.51
C PHE A 211 -2.27 13.89 -5.58
N GLY A 212 -2.25 14.55 -4.42
CA GLY A 212 -1.60 15.84 -4.26
C GLY A 212 -0.07 15.73 -4.21
N LEU A 213 0.46 14.55 -3.87
CA LEU A 213 1.88 14.26 -3.79
C LEU A 213 2.14 12.78 -4.10
N CYS A 214 3.15 12.49 -4.92
CA CYS A 214 3.68 11.16 -5.15
C CYS A 214 5.13 11.07 -4.65
N LEU A 215 5.40 10.17 -3.72
CA LEU A 215 6.74 9.89 -3.19
C LEU A 215 7.32 8.66 -3.88
N ALA A 216 8.09 8.87 -4.96
CA ALA A 216 8.70 7.81 -5.75
C ALA A 216 9.93 7.21 -5.06
N GLN A 217 10.20 5.93 -5.34
CA GLN A 217 11.32 5.19 -4.74
C GLN A 217 12.70 5.63 -5.25
N ASN A 218 12.77 6.13 -6.48
CA ASN A 218 13.99 6.59 -7.12
C ASN A 218 13.66 7.59 -8.25
N ALA A 219 14.70 8.17 -8.85
CA ALA A 219 14.58 9.18 -9.91
C ALA A 219 13.93 8.64 -11.19
N ALA A 220 14.18 7.38 -11.57
CA ALA A 220 13.61 6.79 -12.79
C ALA A 220 12.08 6.61 -12.66
N GLU A 221 11.64 6.12 -11.49
CA GLU A 221 10.22 5.99 -11.15
C GLU A 221 9.53 7.37 -11.11
N ALA A 222 10.20 8.36 -10.52
CA ALA A 222 9.71 9.74 -10.46
C ALA A 222 9.51 10.33 -11.87
N ALA A 223 10.49 10.15 -12.76
CA ALA A 223 10.42 10.62 -14.14
C ALA A 223 9.25 9.97 -14.90
N ARG A 224 9.03 8.66 -14.73
CA ARG A 224 7.91 7.95 -15.36
C ARG A 224 6.56 8.43 -14.85
N LEU A 225 6.40 8.63 -13.55
CA LEU A 225 5.17 9.17 -12.95
C LEU A 225 4.87 10.58 -13.49
N GLY A 226 5.87 11.46 -13.53
CA GLY A 226 5.72 12.81 -14.11
C GLY A 226 5.35 12.77 -15.60
N ALA A 227 5.94 11.84 -16.36
CA ALA A 227 5.63 11.64 -17.78
C ALA A 227 4.24 11.03 -18.06
N LEU A 228 3.59 10.48 -17.03
CA LEU A 228 2.20 10.00 -17.08
C LEU A 228 1.19 11.02 -16.52
N GLY A 229 1.66 12.16 -16.01
CA GLY A 229 0.81 13.28 -15.60
C GLY A 229 0.61 13.44 -14.09
N ALA A 230 1.43 12.79 -13.24
CA ALA A 230 1.50 13.15 -11.83
C ALA A 230 2.00 14.60 -11.66
N GLY A 231 1.39 15.33 -10.73
CA GLY A 231 1.64 16.77 -10.54
C GLY A 231 2.89 17.07 -9.72
N ASP A 232 2.88 16.70 -8.43
CA ASP A 232 4.03 16.81 -7.52
C ASP A 232 4.61 15.41 -7.29
N VAL A 233 5.81 15.18 -7.80
CA VAL A 233 6.53 13.92 -7.65
C VAL A 233 7.88 14.20 -7.01
N ARG A 234 8.18 13.54 -5.91
CA ARG A 234 9.45 13.68 -5.18
C ARG A 234 10.06 12.31 -4.98
N VAL A 235 11.39 12.24 -5.01
CA VAL A 235 12.11 11.03 -4.64
C VAL A 235 12.20 10.97 -3.11
N SER A 236 11.87 9.81 -2.55
CA SER A 236 11.97 9.51 -1.12
C SER A 236 12.76 8.22 -0.91
N ALA A 237 13.24 8.00 0.31
CA ALA A 237 13.76 6.70 0.71
C ALA A 237 12.67 5.61 0.54
N ASN A 238 13.10 4.42 0.16
CA ASN A 238 12.20 3.28 -0.03
C ASN A 238 11.68 2.81 1.33
N LEU A 239 10.35 2.83 1.49
CA LEU A 239 9.70 2.50 2.75
C LEU A 239 9.94 1.05 3.19
N LYS A 240 10.29 0.16 2.25
CA LYS A 240 10.62 -1.25 2.55
C LYS A 240 11.81 -1.39 3.49
N TYR A 241 12.72 -0.41 3.50
CA TYR A 241 13.88 -0.40 4.41
C TYR A 241 13.54 0.09 5.81
N ALA A 242 12.32 0.60 6.04
CA ALA A 242 11.86 1.03 7.35
C ALA A 242 11.06 -0.06 8.09
N ALA A 243 11.01 -1.29 7.54
CA ALA A 243 10.29 -2.39 8.16
C ALA A 243 10.79 -2.63 9.60
N LEU A 244 9.85 -2.74 10.53
CA LEU A 244 10.17 -3.11 11.90
C LEU A 244 10.64 -4.58 11.95
N PRO A 245 11.50 -4.93 12.92
CA PRO A 245 11.81 -6.33 13.18
C PRO A 245 10.54 -7.16 13.28
N LEU A 246 10.56 -8.34 12.68
CA LEU A 246 9.45 -9.27 12.82
C LEU A 246 9.39 -9.71 14.29
N PRO A 247 8.19 -9.79 14.91
CA PRO A 247 8.04 -10.45 16.19
C PRO A 247 8.53 -11.89 16.05
N CYS A 248 9.32 -12.31 17.02
CA CYS A 248 9.82 -13.66 17.18
C CYS A 248 9.42 -14.19 18.55
N ASP A 249 9.35 -15.51 18.68
CA ASP A 249 9.31 -16.14 19.99
C ASP A 249 10.68 -15.96 20.64
N GLU A 250 10.74 -15.16 21.71
CA GLU A 250 11.98 -14.87 22.42
C GLU A 250 12.60 -16.12 23.06
N ASN A 251 11.81 -17.12 23.42
CA ASN A 251 12.34 -18.38 23.97
C ASN A 251 13.04 -19.17 22.87
N VAL A 252 12.43 -19.27 21.69
CA VAL A 252 13.04 -19.94 20.52
C VAL A 252 14.29 -19.19 20.08
N LEU A 253 14.24 -17.85 20.01
CA LEU A 253 15.39 -17.04 19.65
C LEU A 253 16.53 -17.19 20.69
N SER A 254 16.19 -17.22 21.98
CA SER A 254 17.17 -17.42 23.05
C SER A 254 17.79 -18.81 22.98
N ALA A 255 17.01 -19.86 22.72
CA ALA A 255 17.50 -21.22 22.53
C ALA A 255 18.48 -21.30 21.35
N LEU A 256 18.09 -20.76 20.18
CA LEU A 256 18.95 -20.73 18.99
C LEU A 256 20.25 -19.94 19.22
N ARG A 257 20.18 -18.82 19.95
CA ARG A 257 21.38 -18.06 20.35
C ARG A 257 22.27 -18.86 21.30
N GLY A 258 21.67 -19.58 22.24
CA GLY A 258 22.36 -20.50 23.16
C GLY A 258 23.07 -21.61 22.41
N ASP A 259 22.37 -22.29 21.50
CA ASP A 259 22.92 -23.34 20.63
C ASP A 259 24.06 -22.82 19.76
N ALA A 260 23.92 -21.61 19.20
CA ALA A 260 24.99 -20.97 18.45
C ALA A 260 26.21 -20.66 19.33
N GLY A 261 26.03 -20.39 20.63
CA GLY A 261 27.12 -20.24 21.60
C GLY A 261 28.10 -19.12 21.26
N GLY A 262 27.64 -18.04 20.61
CA GLY A 262 28.48 -16.93 20.15
C GLY A 262 29.39 -17.26 18.96
N ARG A 263 29.27 -18.46 18.39
CA ARG A 263 30.05 -18.87 17.21
C ARG A 263 29.60 -18.11 15.97
N PRO A 264 30.48 -17.96 14.95
CA PRO A 264 30.08 -17.40 13.67
C PRO A 264 28.87 -18.16 13.10
N LEU A 265 27.84 -17.42 12.69
CA LEU A 265 26.58 -18.00 12.23
C LEU A 265 26.27 -17.58 10.79
N LEU A 266 25.91 -18.56 9.97
CA LEU A 266 25.43 -18.37 8.61
C LEU A 266 23.97 -18.81 8.52
N LEU A 267 23.07 -17.85 8.31
CA LEU A 267 21.63 -18.12 8.18
C LEU A 267 21.23 -18.22 6.70
N TRP A 268 20.53 -19.29 6.37
CA TRP A 268 19.93 -19.55 5.07
C TRP A 268 18.41 -19.59 5.22
N ALA A 269 17.76 -18.43 5.19
CA ALA A 269 16.32 -18.36 5.35
C ALA A 269 15.59 -18.32 4.00
N SER A 270 14.41 -18.96 3.94
CA SER A 270 13.54 -19.00 2.74
C SER A 270 14.21 -19.65 1.53
N THR A 271 14.94 -20.74 1.74
CA THR A 271 15.56 -21.51 0.66
C THR A 271 14.52 -22.20 -0.20
N HIS A 272 14.88 -22.42 -1.46
CA HIS A 272 14.17 -23.25 -2.42
C HIS A 272 14.94 -24.54 -2.69
N ALA A 273 14.22 -25.60 -3.11
CA ALA A 273 14.82 -26.90 -3.42
C ALA A 273 16.05 -26.76 -4.33
N GLY A 274 17.19 -27.28 -3.88
CA GLY A 274 18.48 -27.18 -4.57
C GLY A 274 19.41 -26.09 -4.00
N GLU A 275 18.90 -25.18 -3.16
CA GLU A 275 19.70 -24.14 -2.51
C GLU A 275 20.35 -24.66 -1.22
N GLU A 276 19.72 -25.61 -0.52
CA GLU A 276 20.23 -26.21 0.71
C GLU A 276 21.53 -27.00 0.47
N GLU A 277 21.62 -27.72 -0.66
CA GLU A 277 22.84 -28.46 -1.03
C GLU A 277 24.00 -27.50 -1.32
N ARG A 278 23.70 -26.34 -1.94
CA ARG A 278 24.69 -25.29 -2.19
C ARG A 278 25.11 -24.62 -0.88
N ALA A 279 24.17 -24.37 0.02
CA ALA A 279 24.43 -23.85 1.36
C ALA A 279 25.37 -24.76 2.15
N PHE A 280 25.12 -26.07 2.11
CA PHE A 280 25.97 -27.07 2.76
C PHE A 280 27.37 -27.14 2.13
N ALA A 281 27.45 -27.12 0.80
CA ALA A 281 28.74 -27.08 0.10
C ALA A 281 29.56 -25.83 0.45
N LEU A 282 28.91 -24.66 0.60
CA LEU A 282 29.56 -23.44 1.03
C LEU A 282 30.02 -23.53 2.48
N HIS A 283 29.17 -24.06 3.38
CA HIS A 283 29.52 -24.26 4.78
C HIS A 283 30.81 -25.08 4.91
N LYS A 284 30.94 -26.21 4.21
CA LYS A 284 32.15 -27.05 4.24
C LYS A 284 33.41 -26.28 3.85
N LYS A 285 33.32 -25.38 2.86
CA LYS A 285 34.46 -24.57 2.42
C LYS A 285 34.82 -23.51 3.46
N LEU A 286 33.82 -22.85 4.06
CA LEU A 286 34.04 -21.79 5.04
C LEU A 286 34.46 -22.31 6.41
N ALA A 287 34.02 -23.51 6.79
CA ALA A 287 34.39 -24.14 8.06
C ALA A 287 35.91 -24.36 8.19
N ALA A 288 36.63 -24.51 7.06
CA ALA A 288 38.09 -24.59 7.06
C ALA A 288 38.78 -23.27 7.47
N ALA A 289 38.14 -22.13 7.22
CA ALA A 289 38.67 -20.79 7.55
C ALA A 289 38.06 -20.20 8.83
N HIS A 290 36.90 -20.69 9.26
CA HIS A 290 36.14 -20.17 10.39
C HIS A 290 35.81 -21.30 11.37
N ALA A 291 36.68 -21.49 12.37
CA ALA A 291 36.48 -22.50 13.40
C ALA A 291 35.16 -22.28 14.14
N GLY A 292 34.40 -23.37 14.30
CA GLY A 292 33.12 -23.34 15.01
C GLY A 292 31.94 -22.75 14.21
N LEU A 293 32.10 -22.43 12.92
CA LEU A 293 31.01 -21.95 12.07
C LEU A 293 29.75 -22.83 12.21
N VAL A 294 28.60 -22.20 12.40
CA VAL A 294 27.28 -22.84 12.45
C VAL A 294 26.45 -22.37 11.27
N SER A 295 25.83 -23.29 10.55
CA SER A 295 24.79 -22.95 9.58
C SER A 295 23.41 -23.23 10.16
N VAL A 296 22.50 -22.26 10.04
CA VAL A 296 21.07 -22.43 10.28
C VAL A 296 20.37 -22.36 8.93
N ILE A 297 19.55 -23.35 8.62
CA ILE A 297 18.73 -23.43 7.40
C ILE A 297 17.27 -23.46 7.86
#